data_AF-A0A3P1BCA3-F1
#
_entry.id   AF-A0A3P1BCA3-F1
#
_cell.length_a   1.000
_cell.length_b   1.000
_cell.length_c   1.000
_cell.angle_alpha   90.00
_cell.angle_beta   90.00
_cell.angle_gamma   90.00
#
_symmetry.space_group_name_H-M   'P 1'
#
loop_
_entity.id
_entity.type
_entity.pdbx_description
1 polymer ?
#
loop_
_entity_poly.entity_id
_entity_poly.type
_entity_poly.pdbx_seq_one_letter_code
_entity_poly.pdbx_strand_id
1 'polypeptide(L)'
;MKPKMRSPQRPEQFRFVNRFGAHFLKNRIQMMNNAAKSRRSWAVYVLLFAVTGLVTTMAAVEKQKKQPLTWVKKKSVSTPTLQSVISPAPVVEKTVPVGDPKIPEKPVAELVEKPAETPTVLPDNAPIVDEVAVPETKLQSRYVIRKDNMLYWVITPRMSFNELNELKKTIESETLFTFDFTQIKFDPFQVYIDIIGVNVHKEKGSAGSTGGGAESDEPIKSIGGYLTDKGSLGIGRASGNNFGMPEALERLVKEDEEIIAKLVEAKRIEYLILKTKKTGVGSSSTNVEGQWLRDNPGRRNEGLGVFVTPENRVQLYHPENVTVMIDGKEVKAEEATYLNPKQLHTVIVTDLPDNAAGPGRKKRYVQLFLNQW
;
A
#
# COMPACT_ATOMS: atom_id res chain seq x y z
N MET A 1 8.24 46.61 -50.51
CA MET A 1 8.75 47.30 -49.31
C MET A 1 9.05 46.26 -48.24
N LYS A 2 10.32 46.11 -47.82
CA LYS A 2 10.74 45.14 -46.78
C LYS A 2 10.75 45.83 -45.40
N PRO A 3 10.26 45.20 -44.32
CA PRO A 3 10.35 45.78 -42.98
C PRO A 3 11.75 45.61 -42.40
N LYS A 4 12.25 46.71 -41.82
CA LYS A 4 13.58 46.90 -41.24
C LYS A 4 13.63 46.22 -39.86
N MET A 5 14.46 45.21 -39.67
CA MET A 5 14.75 44.62 -38.36
C MET A 5 15.44 45.66 -37.46
N ARG A 6 14.92 45.84 -36.24
CA ARG A 6 15.56 46.63 -35.16
C ARG A 6 16.59 45.75 -34.46
N SER A 7 17.79 46.31 -34.27
CA SER A 7 18.95 45.74 -33.58
C SER A 7 18.79 45.74 -32.04
N PRO A 8 19.67 45.04 -31.29
CA PRO A 8 19.39 44.53 -29.94
C PRO A 8 19.58 45.57 -28.82
N GLN A 9 18.79 45.42 -27.75
CA GLN A 9 18.89 46.19 -26.51
C GLN A 9 20.20 45.88 -25.76
N ARG A 10 20.87 46.93 -25.27
CA ARG A 10 22.15 46.86 -24.55
C ARG A 10 21.97 46.27 -23.14
N PRO A 11 22.88 45.41 -22.65
CA PRO A 11 22.76 44.71 -21.36
C PRO A 11 23.07 45.55 -20.10
N GLU A 12 23.36 46.85 -20.21
CA GLU A 12 23.81 47.67 -19.07
C GLU A 12 22.67 48.24 -18.20
N GLN A 13 21.40 47.91 -18.46
CA GLN A 13 20.26 48.44 -17.70
C GLN A 13 19.77 47.57 -16.53
N PHE A 14 20.37 46.39 -16.27
CA PHE A 14 20.04 45.59 -15.09
C PHE A 14 20.98 45.89 -13.92
N ARG A 15 20.80 47.06 -13.30
CA ARG A 15 21.28 47.28 -11.93
C ARG A 15 20.30 46.58 -10.97
N PHE A 16 20.67 45.38 -10.52
CA PHE A 16 20.05 44.75 -9.35
C PHE A 16 20.41 45.58 -8.11
N VAL A 17 19.66 46.66 -7.87
CA VAL A 17 19.75 47.38 -6.59
C VAL A 17 19.07 46.49 -5.57
N ASN A 18 19.89 45.76 -4.84
CA ASN A 18 19.50 44.83 -3.80
C ASN A 18 18.81 45.59 -2.66
N ARG A 19 17.50 45.85 -2.78
CA ARG A 19 16.70 46.47 -1.73
C ARG A 19 16.34 45.42 -0.67
N PHE A 20 17.35 44.87 -0.01
CA PHE A 20 17.13 44.19 1.26
C PHE A 20 16.81 45.25 2.31
N GLY A 21 15.52 45.46 2.57
CA GLY A 21 15.07 46.35 3.63
C GLY A 21 15.64 45.93 4.99
N ALA A 22 15.89 46.90 5.88
CA ALA A 22 16.49 46.69 7.21
C ALA A 22 15.80 45.58 8.05
N HIS A 23 14.52 45.29 7.76
CA HIS A 23 13.75 44.21 8.38
C HIS A 23 14.31 42.80 8.09
N PHE A 24 14.88 42.56 6.91
CA PHE A 24 15.49 41.26 6.58
C PHE A 24 16.79 41.02 7.35
N LEU A 25 17.57 42.08 7.60
CA LEU A 25 18.79 41.99 8.40
C LEU A 25 18.46 41.66 9.85
N LYS A 26 17.41 42.28 10.41
CA LYS A 26 16.92 42.01 11.77
C LYS A 26 16.46 40.56 11.93
N ASN A 27 15.67 40.04 10.99
CA ASN A 27 15.24 38.63 11.00
C ASN A 27 16.42 37.66 10.88
N ARG A 28 17.43 37.97 10.05
CA ARG A 28 18.61 37.13 9.88
C ARG A 28 19.51 37.11 11.12
N ILE A 29 19.71 38.26 11.77
CA ILE A 29 20.47 38.36 13.04
C ILE A 29 19.73 37.59 14.14
N GLN A 30 18.40 37.69 14.21
CA GLN A 30 17.60 36.96 15.21
C GLN A 30 17.68 35.44 15.00
N MET A 31 17.63 34.95 13.75
CA MET A 31 17.85 33.53 13.46
C MET A 31 19.27 33.06 13.80
N MET A 32 20.30 33.86 13.51
CA MET A 32 21.68 33.53 13.89
C MET A 32 21.87 33.48 15.41
N ASN A 33 21.23 34.37 16.16
CA ASN A 33 21.35 34.39 17.62
C ASN A 33 20.55 33.24 18.28
N ASN A 34 19.47 32.79 17.66
CA ASN A 34 18.76 31.58 18.09
C ASN A 34 19.54 30.29 17.80
N ALA A 35 20.35 30.24 16.74
CA ALA A 35 21.23 29.11 16.47
C ALA A 35 22.31 28.93 17.57
N ALA A 36 22.75 30.02 18.21
CA ALA A 36 23.70 29.95 19.33
C ALA A 36 23.12 29.30 20.60
N LYS A 37 21.78 29.29 20.79
CA LYS A 37 21.12 28.55 21.88
C LYS A 37 21.16 27.04 21.70
N SER A 38 21.48 26.51 20.52
CA SER A 38 21.55 25.05 20.28
C SER A 38 22.73 24.37 20.98
N ARG A 39 23.71 25.13 21.50
CA ARG A 39 24.83 24.59 22.29
C ARG A 39 24.41 23.88 23.58
N ARG A 40 23.25 24.22 24.17
CA ARG A 40 22.70 23.48 25.33
C ARG A 40 22.20 22.07 24.96
N SER A 41 21.84 21.85 23.70
CA SER A 41 21.34 20.56 23.22
C SER A 41 22.46 19.52 23.07
N TRP A 42 23.71 19.94 22.87
CA TRP A 42 24.83 19.00 22.72
C TRP A 42 25.10 18.20 24.00
N ALA A 43 24.96 18.83 25.18
CA ALA A 43 25.08 18.15 26.46
C ALA A 43 24.01 17.06 26.65
N VAL A 44 22.80 17.27 26.12
CA VAL A 44 21.70 16.29 26.16
C VAL A 44 22.04 15.06 25.31
N TYR A 45 22.62 15.26 24.11
CA TYR A 45 23.04 14.16 23.25
C TYR A 45 24.21 13.36 23.84
N VAL A 46 25.21 14.03 24.43
CA VAL A 46 26.33 13.35 25.10
C VAL A 46 25.83 12.49 26.27
N LEU A 47 24.88 12.99 27.06
CA LEU A 47 24.25 12.23 28.14
C LEU A 47 23.47 11.01 27.60
N LEU A 48 22.69 11.20 26.53
CA LEU A 48 21.94 10.12 25.88
C LEU A 48 22.88 9.01 25.36
N PHE A 49 23.96 9.38 24.67
CA PHE A 49 24.95 8.43 24.17
C PHE A 49 25.63 7.65 25.30
N ALA A 50 25.99 8.33 26.40
CA ALA A 50 26.58 7.68 27.57
C ALA A 50 25.63 6.67 28.23
N VAL A 51 24.35 7.04 28.39
CA VAL A 51 23.32 6.14 28.95
C VAL A 51 23.11 4.94 28.03
N THR A 52 22.97 5.15 26.71
CA THR A 52 22.80 4.03 25.77
C THR A 52 24.02 3.11 25.77
N GLY A 53 25.24 3.65 25.77
CA GLY A 53 26.46 2.83 25.81
C GLY A 53 26.57 1.95 27.06
N LEU A 54 26.09 2.44 28.21
CA LEU A 54 26.11 1.72 29.48
C LEU A 54 25.07 0.59 29.52
N VAL A 55 23.91 0.78 28.88
CA VAL A 55 22.89 -0.28 28.74
C VAL A 55 23.38 -1.39 27.80
N THR A 56 24.05 -1.04 26.70
CA THR A 56 24.55 -2.04 25.73
C THR A 56 25.67 -2.90 26.32
N THR A 57 26.55 -2.33 27.16
CA THR A 57 27.63 -3.10 27.80
C THR A 57 27.11 -4.02 28.90
N MET A 58 26.06 -3.64 29.63
CA MET A 58 25.40 -4.52 30.62
C MET A 58 24.72 -5.72 29.94
N ALA A 59 24.07 -5.54 28.79
CA ALA A 59 23.42 -6.63 28.04
C ALA A 59 24.43 -7.62 27.43
N ALA A 60 25.65 -7.19 27.12
CA ALA A 60 26.70 -8.05 26.55
C ALA A 60 27.42 -8.93 27.59
N VAL A 61 27.31 -8.62 28.90
CA VAL A 61 27.98 -9.36 29.98
C VAL A 61 27.13 -10.52 30.53
N GLU A 62 25.83 -10.57 30.22
CA GLU A 62 24.98 -11.75 30.47
C GLU A 62 25.27 -12.87 29.45
N LYS A 63 26.48 -13.44 29.55
CA LYS A 63 26.83 -14.68 28.84
C LYS A 63 25.88 -15.79 29.29
N GLN A 64 25.10 -16.28 28.34
CA GLN A 64 24.30 -17.49 28.43
C GLN A 64 25.07 -18.63 29.10
N LYS A 65 24.62 -19.00 30.30
CA LYS A 65 24.98 -20.24 30.98
C LYS A 65 24.38 -21.39 30.17
N LYS A 66 25.13 -21.90 29.19
CA LYS A 66 24.73 -23.05 28.38
C LYS A 66 24.51 -24.26 29.30
N GLN A 67 23.28 -24.72 29.40
CA GLN A 67 22.98 -26.00 30.04
C GLN A 67 23.58 -27.15 29.21
N PRO A 68 24.22 -28.15 29.85
CA PRO A 68 24.75 -29.30 29.14
C PRO A 68 23.60 -30.17 28.61
N LEU A 69 23.61 -30.40 27.29
CA LEU A 69 22.68 -31.28 26.59
C LEU A 69 22.87 -32.72 27.07
N THR A 70 21.88 -33.25 27.79
CA THR A 70 21.77 -34.67 28.08
C THR A 70 21.33 -35.41 26.82
N TRP A 71 22.19 -36.32 26.36
CA TRP A 71 21.91 -37.20 25.23
C TRP A 71 20.81 -38.21 25.59
N VAL A 72 19.62 -38.01 25.03
CA VAL A 72 18.54 -39.01 25.08
C VAL A 72 18.75 -40.03 23.96
N LYS A 73 19.05 -41.28 24.37
CA LYS A 73 19.17 -42.44 23.48
C LYS A 73 17.87 -42.68 22.71
N LYS A 74 17.96 -42.70 21.38
CA LYS A 74 16.89 -43.09 20.46
C LYS A 74 16.65 -44.60 20.57
N LYS A 75 15.46 -45.01 21.03
CA LYS A 75 15.03 -46.42 21.08
C LYS A 75 14.34 -46.79 19.76
N SER A 76 14.78 -47.89 19.19
CA SER A 76 14.35 -48.46 17.91
C SER A 76 13.14 -49.39 18.07
N VAL A 77 12.27 -49.37 17.05
CA VAL A 77 11.50 -50.51 16.50
C VAL A 77 10.40 -51.15 17.37
N SER A 78 9.15 -51.08 16.90
CA SER A 78 8.41 -52.27 16.42
C SER A 78 6.99 -51.93 15.97
N THR A 79 6.66 -52.40 14.77
CA THR A 79 5.31 -52.58 14.20
C THR A 79 4.59 -53.73 14.92
N PRO A 80 3.26 -53.66 15.14
CA PRO A 80 2.36 -54.68 14.57
C PRO A 80 1.01 -54.09 14.12
N THR A 81 0.51 -54.41 12.92
CA THR A 81 -0.32 -55.58 12.56
C THR A 81 -1.73 -55.55 13.16
N LEU A 82 -2.70 -55.37 12.24
CA LEU A 82 -4.16 -55.42 12.39
C LEU A 82 -4.69 -56.70 13.06
N GLN A 83 -5.74 -56.56 13.88
CA GLN A 83 -6.80 -57.57 14.03
C GLN A 83 -8.15 -56.88 14.30
N SER A 84 -9.13 -57.22 13.45
CA SER A 84 -10.56 -56.95 13.62
C SER A 84 -11.23 -58.07 14.42
N VAL A 85 -12.11 -57.76 15.37
CA VAL A 85 -13.17 -58.68 15.83
C VAL A 85 -14.42 -57.88 16.23
N ILE A 86 -15.55 -58.53 15.96
CA ILE A 86 -16.96 -58.12 15.86
C ILE A 86 -17.70 -58.28 17.22
N SER A 87 -18.51 -57.26 17.59
CA SER A 87 -19.82 -57.27 18.32
C SER A 87 -19.99 -58.01 19.68
N PRO A 88 -21.14 -57.93 20.41
CA PRO A 88 -22.22 -56.93 20.50
C PRO A 88 -22.52 -56.45 21.96
N ALA A 89 -23.47 -55.50 22.10
CA ALA A 89 -24.07 -54.99 23.35
C ALA A 89 -24.89 -56.04 24.13
N PRO A 90 -25.27 -55.79 25.42
CA PRO A 90 -26.56 -55.09 25.68
C PRO A 90 -26.66 -54.22 26.96
N VAL A 91 -27.50 -53.17 26.86
CA VAL A 91 -28.61 -52.70 27.74
C VAL A 91 -28.43 -52.73 29.28
N VAL A 92 -28.72 -51.59 29.96
CA VAL A 92 -29.78 -51.42 31.01
C VAL A 92 -29.73 -50.02 31.68
N GLU A 93 -30.90 -49.36 31.64
CA GLU A 93 -31.57 -48.40 32.56
C GLU A 93 -30.81 -47.30 33.34
N LYS A 94 -31.11 -46.02 33.06
CA LYS A 94 -32.13 -45.12 33.68
C LYS A 94 -31.78 -44.64 35.10
N THR A 95 -31.48 -43.34 35.24
CA THR A 95 -32.18 -42.38 36.12
C THR A 95 -31.64 -40.97 35.93
N VAL A 96 -32.57 -40.01 35.82
CA VAL A 96 -32.45 -38.53 35.85
C VAL A 96 -33.44 -38.12 36.97
N PRO A 97 -33.26 -37.08 37.83
CA PRO A 97 -33.03 -35.69 37.41
C PRO A 97 -32.22 -34.78 38.38
N VAL A 98 -32.06 -33.53 37.92
CA VAL A 98 -32.13 -32.24 38.67
C VAL A 98 -30.89 -31.33 38.51
N GLY A 99 -31.08 -30.16 37.88
CA GLY A 99 -30.32 -28.93 38.15
C GLY A 99 -29.55 -28.29 36.96
N ASP A 100 -30.14 -27.26 36.34
CA ASP A 100 -29.64 -26.35 35.27
C ASP A 100 -28.34 -25.56 35.61
N PRO A 101 -27.68 -24.78 34.69
CA PRO A 101 -28.05 -24.40 33.30
C PRO A 101 -26.96 -24.52 32.20
N LYS A 102 -27.47 -24.66 30.98
CA LYS A 102 -26.92 -24.45 29.62
C LYS A 102 -25.62 -23.62 29.45
N ILE A 103 -24.62 -24.30 28.89
CA ILE A 103 -23.61 -23.76 27.97
C ILE A 103 -23.94 -24.35 26.58
N PRO A 104 -24.14 -23.55 25.51
CA PRO A 104 -24.28 -24.11 24.18
C PRO A 104 -22.90 -24.36 23.54
N GLU A 105 -22.57 -25.65 23.39
CA GLU A 105 -21.51 -26.12 22.51
C GLU A 105 -21.93 -26.06 21.03
N LYS A 106 -20.90 -25.91 20.21
CA LYS A 106 -20.80 -25.84 18.74
C LYS A 106 -21.49 -27.02 18.03
N PRO A 107 -21.72 -26.89 16.71
CA PRO A 107 -21.22 -27.96 15.85
C PRO A 107 -20.35 -27.44 14.70
N VAL A 108 -19.22 -28.13 14.55
CA VAL A 108 -18.31 -28.11 13.41
C VAL A 108 -18.99 -28.79 12.23
N ALA A 109 -19.07 -28.12 11.09
CA ALA A 109 -19.42 -28.72 9.82
C ALA A 109 -18.13 -29.04 9.06
N GLU A 110 -17.82 -30.33 9.03
CA GLU A 110 -16.85 -31.03 8.20
C GLU A 110 -17.47 -31.17 6.80
N LEU A 111 -16.86 -30.57 5.77
CA LEU A 111 -17.27 -30.75 4.38
C LEU A 111 -16.33 -31.74 3.71
N VAL A 112 -16.80 -32.97 3.64
CA VAL A 112 -16.19 -34.12 2.98
C VAL A 112 -16.31 -33.99 1.45
N GLU A 113 -15.19 -34.26 0.78
CA GLU A 113 -15.05 -34.45 -0.65
C GLU A 113 -15.91 -35.61 -1.17
N LYS A 114 -16.54 -35.45 -2.34
CA LYS A 114 -17.01 -36.57 -3.14
C LYS A 114 -16.75 -36.34 -4.63
N PRO A 115 -16.11 -37.29 -5.35
CA PRO A 115 -15.83 -37.21 -6.78
C PRO A 115 -16.99 -37.77 -7.61
N ALA A 116 -17.14 -37.29 -8.84
CA ALA A 116 -17.96 -37.94 -9.86
C ALA A 116 -17.27 -37.83 -11.23
N GLU A 117 -17.04 -39.01 -11.82
CA GLU A 117 -16.46 -39.25 -13.13
C GLU A 117 -17.48 -39.06 -14.26
N THR A 118 -16.93 -38.79 -15.45
CA THR A 118 -17.45 -38.74 -16.83
C THR A 118 -18.21 -40.04 -17.25
N PRO A 119 -18.98 -40.12 -18.38
CA PRO A 119 -18.45 -39.94 -19.75
C PRO A 119 -19.43 -39.43 -20.84
N THR A 120 -18.91 -38.81 -21.92
CA THR A 120 -19.53 -38.88 -23.25
C THR A 120 -18.47 -38.79 -24.35
N VAL A 121 -18.66 -39.64 -25.35
CA VAL A 121 -17.75 -40.09 -26.42
C VAL A 121 -17.89 -39.21 -27.68
N LEU A 122 -16.74 -38.84 -28.27
CA LEU A 122 -16.33 -38.62 -29.69
C LEU A 122 -17.36 -38.33 -30.82
N PRO A 123 -16.98 -37.55 -31.86
CA PRO A 123 -16.26 -38.15 -32.99
C PRO A 123 -15.01 -37.40 -33.49
N ASP A 124 -14.08 -38.23 -33.95
CA ASP A 124 -12.89 -38.00 -34.77
C ASP A 124 -13.20 -37.35 -36.13
N ASN A 125 -12.40 -36.35 -36.54
CA ASN A 125 -11.75 -36.26 -37.87
C ASN A 125 -10.91 -34.97 -38.00
N ALA A 126 -9.66 -35.17 -38.42
CA ALA A 126 -8.51 -34.24 -38.45
C ALA A 126 -8.64 -33.04 -39.44
N PRO A 127 -7.69 -32.08 -39.47
CA PRO A 127 -6.31 -32.35 -39.92
C PRO A 127 -5.22 -31.87 -38.96
N ILE A 128 -4.14 -32.63 -38.99
CA ILE A 128 -2.80 -32.32 -38.51
C ILE A 128 -2.41 -30.92 -39.01
N VAL A 129 -2.33 -29.96 -38.09
CA VAL A 129 -1.67 -28.67 -38.33
C VAL A 129 -0.27 -28.81 -37.79
N ASP A 130 0.69 -28.55 -38.66
CA ASP A 130 2.13 -28.60 -38.41
C ASP A 130 2.50 -28.11 -37.01
N GLU A 131 3.18 -28.99 -36.28
CA GLU A 131 3.88 -28.70 -35.04
C GLU A 131 5.01 -27.71 -35.37
N VAL A 132 4.66 -26.43 -35.40
CA VAL A 132 5.62 -25.33 -35.36
C VAL A 132 6.37 -25.51 -34.04
N ALA A 133 7.66 -25.83 -34.13
CA ALA A 133 8.56 -25.89 -32.98
C ALA A 133 8.46 -24.60 -32.18
N VAL A 134 7.62 -24.61 -31.14
CA VAL A 134 7.50 -23.51 -30.18
C VAL A 134 8.81 -23.52 -29.40
N PRO A 135 9.63 -22.46 -29.45
CA PRO A 135 10.87 -22.42 -28.70
C PRO A 135 10.57 -22.67 -27.22
N GLU A 136 11.26 -23.66 -26.66
CA GLU A 136 11.11 -24.14 -25.29
C GLU A 136 11.14 -22.95 -24.31
N THR A 137 9.96 -22.55 -23.85
CA THR A 137 9.83 -21.44 -22.90
C THR A 137 9.98 -22.03 -21.52
N LYS A 138 11.19 -21.93 -20.95
CA LYS A 138 11.44 -22.42 -19.60
C LYS A 138 10.92 -21.41 -18.58
N LEU A 139 9.77 -21.72 -17.97
CA LEU A 139 9.21 -20.95 -16.86
C LEU A 139 10.08 -21.16 -15.61
N GLN A 140 10.65 -20.09 -15.06
CA GLN A 140 11.53 -20.16 -13.88
C GLN A 140 10.83 -19.66 -12.63
N SER A 141 10.06 -18.60 -12.78
CA SER A 141 9.13 -18.11 -11.78
C SER A 141 7.93 -17.48 -12.47
N ARG A 142 6.89 -17.12 -11.71
CA ARG A 142 5.71 -16.44 -12.26
C ARG A 142 6.06 -15.14 -13.00
N TYR A 143 7.13 -14.46 -12.59
CA TYR A 143 7.52 -13.13 -13.09
C TYR A 143 8.77 -13.15 -13.97
N VAL A 144 9.34 -14.33 -14.24
CA VAL A 144 10.57 -14.50 -15.03
C VAL A 144 10.41 -15.62 -16.05
N ILE A 145 10.66 -15.29 -17.31
CA ILE A 145 10.61 -16.24 -18.42
C ILE A 145 11.91 -16.17 -19.21
N ARG A 146 12.53 -17.33 -19.42
CA ARG A 146 13.65 -17.45 -20.36
C ARG A 146 13.10 -17.83 -21.72
N LYS A 147 13.47 -17.04 -22.73
CA LYS A 147 13.15 -17.28 -24.14
C LYS A 147 14.39 -16.98 -24.95
N ASP A 148 14.86 -17.97 -25.70
CA ASP A 148 16.13 -17.92 -26.42
C ASP A 148 17.31 -17.58 -25.48
N ASN A 149 18.14 -16.60 -25.85
CA ASN A 149 19.27 -16.11 -25.07
C ASN A 149 18.91 -14.88 -24.21
N MET A 150 17.62 -14.73 -23.87
CA MET A 150 17.10 -13.61 -23.11
C MET A 150 16.29 -14.09 -21.90
N LEU A 151 16.52 -13.44 -20.76
CA LEU A 151 15.74 -13.57 -19.54
C LEU A 151 14.85 -12.35 -19.41
N TYR A 152 13.54 -12.56 -19.58
CA TYR A 152 12.52 -11.53 -19.43
C TYR A 152 12.02 -11.52 -18.00
N TRP A 153 11.79 -10.32 -17.47
CA TRP A 153 11.27 -10.14 -16.12
C TRP A 153 10.26 -9.02 -16.06
N VAL A 154 9.38 -9.08 -15.07
CA VAL A 154 8.37 -8.05 -14.82
C VAL A 154 8.13 -7.84 -13.34
N ILE A 155 7.77 -6.60 -12.98
CA ILE A 155 7.26 -6.23 -11.67
C ILE A 155 5.87 -5.64 -11.87
N THR A 156 4.86 -6.29 -11.29
CA THR A 156 3.46 -5.84 -11.32
C THR A 156 3.13 -5.08 -10.03
N PRO A 157 2.11 -4.21 -10.02
CA PRO A 157 1.69 -3.49 -8.81
C PRO A 157 1.24 -4.41 -7.67
N ARG A 158 0.90 -5.67 -7.96
CA ARG A 158 0.39 -6.64 -6.99
C ARG A 158 1.50 -7.41 -6.24
N MET A 159 2.75 -7.32 -6.70
CA MET A 159 3.82 -8.13 -6.10
C MET A 159 4.03 -7.82 -4.63
N SER A 160 4.14 -8.87 -3.84
CA SER A 160 4.55 -8.82 -2.44
C SER A 160 6.06 -8.65 -2.30
N PHE A 161 6.50 -8.25 -1.10
CA PHE A 161 7.93 -8.14 -0.81
C PHE A 161 8.68 -9.48 -0.95
N ASN A 162 8.02 -10.61 -0.65
CA ASN A 162 8.61 -11.93 -0.82
C ASN A 162 8.84 -12.26 -2.30
N GLU A 163 7.85 -11.98 -3.16
CA GLU A 163 7.98 -12.20 -4.60
C GLU A 163 9.05 -11.29 -5.23
N LEU A 164 9.20 -10.04 -4.75
CA LEU A 164 10.29 -9.15 -5.18
C LEU A 164 11.67 -9.72 -4.82
N ASN A 165 11.81 -10.31 -3.63
CA ASN A 165 13.05 -10.97 -3.23
C ASN A 165 13.33 -12.24 -4.02
N GLU A 166 12.31 -13.02 -4.34
CA GLU A 166 12.43 -14.19 -5.22
C GLU A 166 12.87 -13.77 -6.62
N LEU A 167 12.25 -12.73 -7.19
CA LEU A 167 12.64 -12.14 -8.47
C LEU A 167 14.12 -11.75 -8.48
N LYS A 168 14.56 -11.00 -7.46
CA LYS A 168 15.97 -10.61 -7.31
C LYS A 168 16.89 -11.82 -7.29
N LYS A 169 16.60 -12.81 -6.43
CA LYS A 169 17.39 -14.05 -6.31
C LYS A 169 17.45 -14.82 -7.62
N THR A 170 16.33 -14.96 -8.33
CA THR A 170 16.28 -15.64 -9.63
C THR A 170 17.19 -14.92 -10.62
N ILE A 171 17.05 -13.60 -10.79
CA ILE A 171 17.88 -12.83 -11.73
C ILE A 171 19.37 -12.95 -11.40
N GLU A 172 19.76 -12.81 -10.14
CA GLU A 172 21.16 -12.87 -9.70
C GLU A 172 21.75 -14.29 -9.78
N SER A 173 20.92 -15.33 -9.67
CA SER A 173 21.36 -16.73 -9.83
C SER A 173 21.52 -17.15 -11.29
N GLU A 174 20.73 -16.54 -12.17
CA GLU A 174 20.60 -16.93 -13.58
C GLU A 174 21.47 -16.07 -14.51
N THR A 175 21.91 -14.91 -14.04
CA THR A 175 22.59 -13.90 -14.85
C THR A 175 23.79 -13.29 -14.12
N LEU A 176 24.62 -12.54 -14.85
CA LEU A 176 25.74 -11.78 -14.28
C LEU A 176 25.33 -10.37 -13.81
N PHE A 177 24.03 -10.09 -13.74
CA PHE A 177 23.51 -8.79 -13.33
C PHE A 177 23.14 -8.80 -11.86
N THR A 178 23.47 -7.71 -11.17
CA THR A 178 22.97 -7.38 -9.84
C THR A 178 21.64 -6.65 -9.99
N PHE A 179 20.65 -7.03 -9.17
CA PHE A 179 19.31 -6.47 -9.22
C PHE A 179 18.96 -5.81 -7.89
N ASP A 180 18.85 -4.47 -7.87
CA ASP A 180 18.65 -3.70 -6.66
C ASP A 180 17.39 -2.86 -6.68
N PHE A 181 16.73 -2.80 -5.52
CA PHE A 181 15.61 -1.89 -5.27
C PHE A 181 16.13 -0.63 -4.59
N THR A 182 16.04 0.52 -5.26
CA THR A 182 16.46 1.80 -4.70
C THR A 182 15.40 2.37 -3.76
N GLN A 183 14.13 2.08 -4.03
CA GLN A 183 12.99 2.50 -3.22
C GLN A 183 11.86 1.50 -3.39
N ILE A 184 11.15 1.19 -2.30
CA ILE A 184 9.89 0.46 -2.33
C ILE A 184 8.94 1.13 -1.34
N LYS A 185 7.75 1.49 -1.80
CA LYS A 185 6.65 2.00 -0.98
C LYS A 185 5.39 1.28 -1.38
N PHE A 186 4.76 0.63 -0.42
CA PHE A 186 3.43 0.07 -0.58
C PHE A 186 2.38 1.12 -0.27
N ASP A 187 1.19 0.93 -0.80
CA ASP A 187 0.04 1.69 -0.35
C ASP A 187 -0.19 1.45 1.15
N PRO A 188 -0.92 2.34 1.84
CA PRO A 188 -1.11 2.23 3.28
C PRO A 188 -1.79 0.94 3.76
N PHE A 189 -2.54 0.25 2.90
CA PHE A 189 -3.18 -1.02 3.19
C PHE A 189 -2.37 -2.23 2.71
N GLN A 190 -1.18 -2.02 2.12
CA GLN A 190 -0.29 -3.05 1.59
C GLN A 190 -0.97 -3.99 0.58
N VAL A 191 -1.92 -3.46 -0.17
CA VAL A 191 -2.63 -4.11 -1.28
C VAL A 191 -1.82 -4.04 -2.58
N TYR A 192 -1.08 -2.95 -2.81
CA TYR A 192 -0.27 -2.74 -4.01
C TYR A 192 0.99 -1.90 -3.75
N ILE A 193 1.90 -1.92 -4.72
CA ILE A 193 3.10 -1.09 -4.75
C ILE A 193 2.73 0.29 -5.32
N ASP A 194 2.97 1.33 -4.53
CA ASP A 194 2.74 2.75 -4.84
C ASP A 194 3.96 3.37 -5.52
N ILE A 195 5.16 3.07 -5.01
CA ILE A 195 6.43 3.56 -5.59
C ILE A 195 7.44 2.42 -5.60
N ILE A 196 8.11 2.24 -6.73
CA ILE A 196 9.28 1.37 -6.82
C ILE A 196 10.36 2.00 -7.67
N GLY A 197 11.61 1.89 -7.22
CA GLY A 197 12.79 2.20 -8.01
C GLY A 197 13.65 0.95 -8.14
N VAL A 198 14.07 0.65 -9.36
CA VAL A 198 14.86 -0.53 -9.70
C VAL A 198 16.13 -0.09 -10.41
N ASN A 199 17.25 -0.67 -10.00
CA ASN A 199 18.54 -0.52 -10.64
C ASN A 199 19.10 -1.90 -11.00
N VAL A 200 19.43 -2.10 -12.27
CA VAL A 200 20.02 -3.33 -12.78
C VAL A 200 21.36 -3.01 -13.38
N HIS A 201 22.42 -3.64 -12.89
CA HIS A 201 23.77 -3.34 -13.35
C HIS A 201 24.66 -4.57 -13.34
N LYS A 202 25.67 -4.55 -14.19
CA LYS A 202 26.78 -5.50 -14.18
C LYS A 202 27.98 -4.85 -13.51
N GLU A 203 28.85 -5.64 -12.87
CA GLU A 203 30.09 -5.13 -12.25
C GLU A 203 30.95 -4.31 -13.24
N LYS A 204 30.95 -4.70 -14.51
CA LYS A 204 31.53 -3.96 -15.62
C LYS A 204 30.57 -3.97 -16.81
N GLY A 205 30.17 -2.79 -17.29
CA GLY A 205 29.39 -2.62 -18.51
C GLY A 205 28.01 -2.03 -18.29
N SER A 206 26.99 -2.64 -18.90
CA SER A 206 25.62 -2.12 -18.96
C SER A 206 25.00 -1.92 -17.58
N ALA A 207 24.38 -0.77 -17.41
CA ALA A 207 23.53 -0.45 -16.26
C ALA A 207 22.27 0.25 -16.75
N GLY A 208 21.17 0.07 -16.03
CA GLY A 208 19.90 0.69 -16.34
C GLY A 208 19.06 0.81 -15.08
N SER A 209 18.37 1.94 -14.95
CA SER A 209 17.44 2.17 -13.87
C SER A 209 16.07 2.53 -14.44
N THR A 210 15.04 2.12 -13.71
CA THR A 210 13.68 2.55 -13.98
C THR A 210 12.92 2.69 -12.68
N GLY A 211 11.83 3.44 -12.72
CA GLY A 211 10.95 3.60 -11.59
C GLY A 211 9.49 3.60 -12.03
N GLY A 212 8.64 3.11 -11.14
CA GLY A 212 7.20 3.20 -11.24
C GLY A 212 6.66 4.00 -10.06
N GLY A 213 5.59 4.75 -10.31
CA GLY A 213 4.89 5.52 -9.28
C GLY A 213 5.22 7.01 -9.28
N ALA A 214 4.28 7.78 -8.76
CA ALA A 214 4.45 9.18 -8.36
C ALA A 214 3.92 9.30 -6.92
N GLU A 215 4.09 10.45 -6.26
CA GLU A 215 3.44 10.70 -4.96
C GLU A 215 1.89 10.84 -5.07
N SER A 216 1.28 10.26 -6.11
CA SER A 216 -0.14 10.35 -6.45
C SER A 216 -1.02 9.34 -5.70
N ASP A 217 -0.45 8.46 -4.87
CA ASP A 217 -1.14 7.34 -4.20
C ASP A 217 -1.78 6.34 -5.19
N GLU A 218 -1.33 6.31 -6.45
CA GLU A 218 -1.84 5.42 -7.49
C GLU A 218 -0.93 4.20 -7.66
N PRO A 219 -1.47 3.01 -8.00
CA PRO A 219 -0.64 1.84 -8.28
C PRO A 219 0.40 2.12 -9.36
N ILE A 220 1.60 1.57 -9.19
CA ILE A 220 2.61 1.64 -10.24
C ILE A 220 2.06 1.01 -11.53
N LYS A 221 2.47 1.58 -12.67
CA LYS A 221 2.42 0.84 -13.93
C LYS A 221 3.49 -0.24 -13.89
N SER A 222 3.15 -1.42 -14.40
CA SER A 222 4.09 -2.55 -14.38
C SER A 222 5.37 -2.16 -15.13
N ILE A 223 6.50 -2.52 -14.54
CA ILE A 223 7.83 -2.29 -15.11
C ILE A 223 8.44 -3.63 -15.47
N GLY A 224 9.25 -3.67 -16.51
CA GLY A 224 9.85 -4.92 -16.96
C GLY A 224 11.06 -4.67 -17.83
N GLY A 225 11.65 -5.76 -18.27
CA GLY A 225 12.86 -5.71 -19.05
C GLY A 225 13.31 -7.07 -19.55
N TYR A 226 14.45 -7.06 -20.22
CA TYR A 226 15.15 -8.26 -20.63
C TYR A 226 16.64 -8.15 -20.29
N LEU A 227 17.24 -9.29 -20.02
CA LEU A 227 18.67 -9.47 -19.77
C LEU A 227 19.19 -10.50 -20.76
N THR A 228 20.33 -10.23 -21.36
CA THR A 228 21.00 -11.18 -22.26
C THR A 228 22.31 -11.65 -21.67
N ASP A 229 22.69 -12.89 -21.97
CA ASP A 229 23.99 -13.44 -21.52
C ASP A 229 25.17 -12.63 -22.05
N LYS A 230 24.98 -11.94 -23.19
CA LYS A 230 25.98 -11.06 -23.83
C LYS A 230 26.08 -9.67 -23.18
N GLY A 231 25.29 -9.38 -22.15
CA GLY A 231 25.36 -8.12 -21.40
C GLY A 231 24.53 -6.96 -21.96
N SER A 232 23.67 -7.20 -22.95
CA SER A 232 22.59 -6.25 -23.29
C SER A 232 21.49 -6.31 -22.24
N LEU A 233 20.96 -5.14 -21.89
CA LEU A 233 19.90 -4.90 -20.91
C LEU A 233 18.87 -3.96 -21.56
N GLY A 234 17.59 -4.30 -21.47
CA GLY A 234 16.48 -3.38 -21.69
C GLY A 234 15.64 -3.28 -20.43
N ILE A 235 15.26 -2.07 -20.04
CA ILE A 235 14.44 -1.82 -18.86
C ILE A 235 13.48 -0.66 -19.13
N GLY A 236 12.23 -0.79 -18.69
CA GLY A 236 11.23 0.26 -18.85
C GLY A 236 9.84 -0.16 -18.41
N ARG A 237 8.82 0.54 -18.92
CA ARG A 237 7.42 0.15 -18.69
C ARG A 237 7.12 -1.15 -19.44
N ALA A 238 6.44 -2.07 -18.78
CA ALA A 238 5.99 -3.34 -19.37
C ALA A 238 4.77 -3.17 -20.30
N SER A 239 4.15 -1.98 -20.30
CA SER A 239 2.99 -1.67 -21.14
C SER A 239 3.40 -1.40 -22.59
N GLY A 240 2.79 -2.13 -23.52
CA GLY A 240 3.11 -2.13 -24.95
C GLY A 240 4.32 -3.01 -25.23
N ASN A 241 4.34 -3.70 -26.37
CA ASN A 241 5.35 -4.71 -26.76
C ASN A 241 6.77 -4.14 -26.99
N ASN A 242 7.17 -3.13 -26.21
CA ASN A 242 8.40 -2.34 -26.31
C ASN A 242 9.68 -3.18 -26.23
N PHE A 243 9.59 -4.43 -25.77
CA PHE A 243 10.74 -5.33 -25.59
C PHE A 243 10.55 -6.72 -26.18
N GLY A 244 9.48 -6.96 -26.95
CA GLY A 244 9.14 -8.32 -27.41
C GLY A 244 8.87 -9.28 -26.24
N MET A 245 8.19 -8.78 -25.21
CA MET A 245 7.91 -9.53 -23.98
C MET A 245 7.11 -10.81 -24.30
N PRO A 246 7.42 -11.95 -23.66
CA PRO A 246 6.63 -13.17 -23.83
C PRO A 246 5.16 -12.94 -23.47
N GLU A 247 4.25 -13.50 -24.27
CA GLU A 247 2.80 -13.32 -24.12
C GLU A 247 2.30 -13.70 -22.71
N ALA A 248 2.90 -14.73 -22.09
CA ALA A 248 2.55 -15.14 -20.74
C ALA A 248 2.79 -14.02 -19.70
N LEU A 249 3.89 -13.26 -19.82
CA LEU A 249 4.15 -12.11 -18.94
C LEU A 249 3.23 -10.93 -19.27
N GLU A 250 2.92 -10.70 -20.56
CA GLU A 250 1.98 -9.65 -20.95
C GLU A 250 0.56 -9.90 -20.41
N ARG A 251 0.10 -11.15 -20.44
CA ARG A 251 -1.20 -11.54 -19.84
C ARG A 251 -1.20 -11.33 -18.34
N LEU A 252 -0.14 -11.78 -17.65
CA LEU A 252 0.03 -11.59 -16.22
C LEU A 252 -0.03 -10.12 -15.80
N VAL A 253 0.67 -9.25 -16.54
CA VAL A 253 0.67 -7.80 -16.29
C VAL A 253 -0.75 -7.22 -16.37
N LYS A 254 -1.48 -7.56 -17.43
CA LYS A 254 -2.84 -7.06 -17.64
C LYS A 254 -3.78 -7.53 -16.54
N GLU A 255 -3.72 -8.82 -16.20
CA GLU A 255 -4.56 -9.41 -15.14
C GLU A 255 -4.29 -8.76 -13.78
N ASP A 256 -3.02 -8.63 -13.37
CA ASP A 256 -2.69 -8.03 -12.08
C ASP A 256 -3.05 -6.54 -12.04
N GLU A 257 -2.86 -5.78 -13.13
CA GLU A 257 -3.27 -4.38 -13.21
C GLU A 257 -4.79 -4.21 -13.12
N GLU A 258 -5.57 -5.08 -13.78
CA GLU A 258 -7.03 -5.06 -13.71
C GLU A 258 -7.56 -5.43 -12.32
N ILE A 259 -6.94 -6.42 -11.67
CA ILE A 259 -7.31 -6.84 -10.31
C ILE A 259 -7.05 -5.69 -9.34
N ILE A 260 -5.88 -5.05 -9.41
CA ILE A 260 -5.56 -3.91 -8.54
C ILE A 260 -6.47 -2.72 -8.85
N ALA A 261 -6.77 -2.42 -10.12
CA ALA A 261 -7.69 -1.34 -10.48
C ALA A 261 -9.09 -1.54 -9.85
N LYS A 262 -9.63 -2.76 -9.90
CA LYS A 262 -10.91 -3.11 -9.25
C LYS A 262 -10.84 -2.98 -7.73
N LEU A 263 -9.74 -3.42 -7.11
CA LEU A 263 -9.55 -3.31 -5.66
C LEU A 263 -9.41 -1.86 -5.20
N VAL A 264 -8.71 -1.02 -5.96
CA VAL A 264 -8.58 0.41 -5.69
C VAL A 264 -9.93 1.10 -5.77
N GLU A 265 -10.75 0.80 -6.80
CA GLU A 265 -12.09 1.36 -6.89
C GLU A 265 -12.98 0.90 -5.72
N ALA A 266 -12.94 -0.39 -5.37
CA ALA A 266 -13.72 -0.94 -4.26
C ALA A 266 -13.33 -0.32 -2.90
N LYS A 267 -12.06 0.03 -2.71
CA LYS A 267 -11.54 0.63 -1.46
C LYS A 267 -11.40 2.14 -1.53
N ARG A 268 -11.89 2.79 -2.58
CA ARG A 268 -11.68 4.21 -2.85
C ARG A 268 -12.05 5.12 -1.67
N ILE A 269 -13.17 4.83 -1.01
CA ILE A 269 -13.62 5.60 0.16
C ILE A 269 -12.65 5.45 1.34
N GLU A 270 -12.16 4.24 1.60
CA GLU A 270 -11.19 3.98 2.67
C GLU A 270 -9.87 4.74 2.42
N TYR A 271 -9.39 4.75 1.17
CA TYR A 271 -8.22 5.53 0.77
C TYR A 271 -8.43 7.02 1.00
N LEU A 272 -9.57 7.56 0.58
CA LEU A 272 -9.87 8.98 0.77
C LEU A 272 -9.92 9.32 2.25
N ILE A 273 -10.62 8.54 3.07
CA ILE A 273 -10.69 8.72 4.53
C ILE A 273 -9.28 8.77 5.14
N LEU A 274 -8.42 7.80 4.80
CA LEU A 274 -7.08 7.71 5.34
C LEU A 274 -6.20 8.91 4.92
N LYS A 275 -6.31 9.35 3.66
CA LYS A 275 -5.60 10.54 3.16
C LYS A 275 -5.99 11.79 3.94
N THR A 276 -7.28 11.96 4.22
CA THR A 276 -7.77 13.09 5.05
C THR A 276 -7.37 13.02 6.52
N LYS A 277 -7.13 11.83 7.08
CA LYS A 277 -6.66 11.69 8.46
C LYS A 277 -5.23 12.19 8.66
N LYS A 278 -4.40 12.16 7.62
CA LYS A 278 -3.00 12.63 7.66
C LYS A 278 -2.92 14.15 7.47
N THR A 279 -3.51 14.94 8.37
CA THR A 279 -3.33 16.40 8.35
C THR A 279 -2.34 16.83 9.44
N GLY A 280 -1.34 17.62 9.02
CA GLY A 280 -0.10 17.89 9.74
C GLY A 280 -0.22 18.65 11.06
N VAL A 281 0.95 18.95 11.64
CA VAL A 281 1.12 19.66 12.92
C VAL A 281 0.27 20.94 12.95
N GLY A 282 -0.81 20.94 13.74
CA GLY A 282 -1.68 22.10 13.95
C GLY A 282 -3.09 22.01 13.35
N SER A 283 -3.43 20.96 12.60
CA SER A 283 -4.82 20.71 12.20
C SER A 283 -5.57 19.86 13.24
N SER A 284 -6.83 20.21 13.51
CA SER A 284 -7.75 19.33 14.25
C SER A 284 -8.70 18.69 13.25
N SER A 285 -8.53 17.40 13.00
CA SER A 285 -9.50 16.61 12.24
C SER A 285 -10.34 15.77 13.19
N THR A 286 -11.66 15.87 13.07
CA THR A 286 -12.62 15.04 13.80
C THR A 286 -13.26 14.08 12.81
N ASN A 287 -13.17 12.79 13.09
CA ASN A 287 -13.80 11.75 12.29
C ASN A 287 -15.03 11.21 13.02
N VAL A 288 -16.18 11.19 12.34
CA VAL A 288 -17.43 10.66 12.87
C VAL A 288 -18.04 9.69 11.89
N GLU A 289 -18.37 8.50 12.37
CA GLU A 289 -19.10 7.52 11.58
C GLU A 289 -20.50 8.04 11.24
N GLY A 290 -20.93 7.86 9.99
CA GLY A 290 -22.27 8.28 9.56
C GLY A 290 -23.37 7.59 10.38
N GLN A 291 -23.11 6.38 10.86
CA GLN A 291 -24.02 5.65 11.76
C GLN A 291 -24.25 6.40 13.07
N TRP A 292 -23.20 6.94 13.69
CA TRP A 292 -23.34 7.71 14.92
C TRP A 292 -24.23 8.95 14.73
N LEU A 293 -24.12 9.64 13.60
CA LEU A 293 -24.97 10.79 13.28
C LEU A 293 -26.43 10.39 13.08
N ARG A 294 -26.69 9.23 12.47
CA ARG A 294 -28.05 8.68 12.31
C ARG A 294 -28.68 8.28 13.63
N ASP A 295 -27.89 7.70 14.54
CA ASP A 295 -28.36 7.23 15.84
C ASP A 295 -28.57 8.38 16.86
N ASN A 296 -28.08 9.58 16.54
CA ASN A 296 -28.17 10.77 17.38
C ASN A 296 -28.83 11.96 16.64
N PRO A 297 -30.04 11.82 16.08
CA PRO A 297 -30.67 12.90 15.32
C PRO A 297 -30.99 14.11 16.22
N GLY A 298 -30.82 15.32 15.67
CA GLY A 298 -31.04 16.59 16.36
C GLY A 298 -29.92 17.00 17.33
N ARG A 299 -28.93 16.15 17.59
CA ARG A 299 -27.80 16.47 18.46
C ARG A 299 -26.82 17.40 17.74
N ARG A 300 -27.04 18.71 17.90
CA ARG A 300 -26.15 19.74 17.35
C ARG A 300 -24.84 19.75 18.11
N ASN A 301 -23.78 19.24 17.48
CA ASN A 301 -22.42 19.40 17.96
C ASN A 301 -21.70 20.39 17.04
N GLU A 302 -21.51 21.62 17.53
CA GLU A 302 -20.84 22.68 16.78
C GLU A 302 -19.42 22.28 16.37
N GLY A 303 -18.76 21.39 17.12
CA GLY A 303 -17.44 20.86 16.78
C GLY A 303 -17.44 19.94 15.56
N LEU A 304 -18.58 19.30 15.26
CA LEU A 304 -18.71 18.43 14.09
C LEU A 304 -19.13 19.19 12.83
N GLY A 305 -19.75 20.37 12.96
CA GLY A 305 -20.16 21.15 11.80
C GLY A 305 -21.19 20.49 10.88
N VAL A 306 -21.61 19.25 11.15
CA VAL A 306 -22.68 18.53 10.45
C VAL A 306 -23.50 17.72 11.46
N PHE A 307 -24.80 17.60 11.20
CA PHE A 307 -25.71 16.80 12.01
C PHE A 307 -26.87 16.29 11.14
N VAL A 308 -27.54 15.23 11.62
CA VAL A 308 -28.79 14.75 11.03
C VAL A 308 -29.95 15.32 11.83
N THR A 309 -30.93 15.90 11.16
CA THR A 309 -32.15 16.47 11.78
C THR A 309 -33.14 15.37 12.19
N PRO A 310 -34.10 15.65 13.09
CA PRO A 310 -35.20 14.73 13.39
C PRO A 310 -36.01 14.33 12.15
N GLU A 311 -36.08 15.21 11.14
CA GLU A 311 -36.72 14.95 9.84
C GLU A 311 -35.86 14.08 8.91
N ASN A 312 -34.78 13.48 9.42
CA ASN A 312 -33.84 12.63 8.70
C ASN A 312 -33.22 13.33 7.47
N ARG A 313 -32.76 14.57 7.66
CA ARG A 313 -31.98 15.34 6.66
C ARG A 313 -30.63 15.73 7.20
N VAL A 314 -29.60 15.71 6.35
CA VAL A 314 -28.27 16.23 6.70
C VAL A 314 -28.31 17.76 6.72
N GLN A 315 -27.73 18.38 7.75
CA GLN A 315 -27.58 19.83 7.84
C GLN A 315 -26.17 20.19 8.31
N LEU A 316 -25.68 21.34 7.86
CA LEU A 316 -24.38 21.89 8.20
C LEU A 316 -24.52 23.05 9.19
N TYR A 317 -23.55 23.18 10.08
CA TYR A 317 -23.43 24.33 10.97
C TYR A 317 -22.70 25.46 10.24
N HIS A 318 -23.30 26.65 10.18
CA HIS A 318 -22.76 27.81 9.43
C HIS A 318 -22.37 27.47 7.98
N PRO A 319 -23.33 27.04 7.13
CA PRO A 319 -23.04 26.64 5.75
C PRO A 319 -22.28 27.71 4.95
N GLU A 320 -22.42 28.99 5.30
CA GLU A 320 -21.72 30.12 4.71
C GLU A 320 -20.19 30.11 4.92
N ASN A 321 -19.69 29.40 5.94
CA ASN A 321 -18.28 29.36 6.33
C ASN A 321 -17.66 27.97 6.19
N VAL A 322 -18.36 27.05 5.51
CA VAL A 322 -17.94 25.65 5.35
C VAL A 322 -17.71 25.35 3.88
N THR A 323 -16.54 24.79 3.55
CA THR A 323 -16.34 24.12 2.27
C THR A 323 -16.75 22.66 2.42
N VAL A 324 -17.68 22.21 1.58
CA VAL A 324 -18.21 20.85 1.64
C VAL A 324 -17.64 20.04 0.49
N MET A 325 -17.23 18.81 0.80
CA MET A 325 -16.84 17.85 -0.20
C MET A 325 -17.66 16.57 -0.05
N ILE A 326 -18.19 16.04 -1.15
CA ILE A 326 -18.85 14.75 -1.21
C ILE A 326 -17.97 13.81 -2.03
N ASP A 327 -17.52 12.71 -1.42
CA ASP A 327 -16.63 11.72 -2.05
C ASP A 327 -15.39 12.34 -2.72
N GLY A 328 -14.86 13.40 -2.09
CA GLY A 328 -13.68 14.13 -2.56
C GLY A 328 -13.94 15.20 -3.62
N LYS A 329 -15.19 15.43 -4.03
CA LYS A 329 -15.57 16.53 -4.94
C LYS A 329 -16.17 17.68 -4.14
N GLU A 330 -15.67 18.89 -4.37
CA GLU A 330 -16.25 20.09 -3.77
C GLU A 330 -17.67 20.33 -4.32
N VAL A 331 -18.61 20.59 -3.41
CA VAL A 331 -20.01 20.85 -3.71
C VAL A 331 -20.49 22.09 -2.96
N LYS A 332 -21.61 22.66 -3.38
CA LYS A 332 -22.24 23.73 -2.62
C LYS A 332 -22.83 23.20 -1.31
N ALA A 333 -22.82 24.02 -0.26
CA ALA A 333 -23.31 23.59 1.05
C ALA A 333 -24.81 23.22 1.04
N GLU A 334 -25.61 23.84 0.17
CA GLU A 334 -27.02 23.51 0.01
C GLU A 334 -27.22 22.10 -0.57
N GLU A 335 -26.31 21.64 -1.43
CA GLU A 335 -26.38 20.31 -2.06
C GLU A 335 -26.28 19.19 -1.02
N ALA A 336 -25.50 19.41 0.05
CA ALA A 336 -25.37 18.47 1.16
C ALA A 336 -26.69 18.23 1.90
N THR A 337 -27.62 19.19 1.87
CA THR A 337 -28.91 19.06 2.58
C THR A 337 -29.90 18.11 1.89
N TYR A 338 -29.67 17.82 0.61
CA TYR A 338 -30.45 16.85 -0.16
C TYR A 338 -29.94 15.40 0.00
N LEU A 339 -28.81 15.21 0.68
CA LEU A 339 -28.27 13.89 0.94
C LEU A 339 -29.18 13.09 1.86
N ASN A 340 -29.42 11.84 1.50
CA ASN A 340 -30.08 10.89 2.38
C ASN A 340 -29.09 10.44 3.47
N PRO A 341 -29.38 10.67 4.77
CA PRO A 341 -28.47 10.27 5.85
C PRO A 341 -28.11 8.78 5.88
N LYS A 342 -28.95 7.91 5.30
CA LYS A 342 -28.67 6.47 5.18
C LYS A 342 -27.50 6.16 4.25
N GLN A 343 -27.22 7.06 3.30
CA GLN A 343 -26.07 6.93 2.41
C GLN A 343 -24.77 7.35 3.09
N LEU A 344 -24.80 8.04 4.24
CA LEU A 344 -23.60 8.57 4.87
C LEU A 344 -22.73 7.46 5.48
N HIS A 345 -21.54 7.23 4.94
CA HIS A 345 -20.57 6.31 5.51
C HIS A 345 -19.77 6.96 6.63
N THR A 346 -19.14 8.10 6.35
CA THR A 346 -18.21 8.77 7.26
C THR A 346 -18.24 10.27 7.02
N VAL A 347 -18.04 11.04 8.08
CA VAL A 347 -17.85 12.48 8.05
C VAL A 347 -16.49 12.81 8.63
N ILE A 348 -15.69 13.55 7.88
CA ILE A 348 -14.45 14.12 8.36
C ILE A 348 -14.57 15.63 8.37
N VAL A 349 -14.26 16.21 9.52
CA VAL A 349 -14.34 17.65 9.76
C VAL A 349 -12.94 18.13 10.03
N THR A 350 -12.43 19.01 9.16
CA THR A 350 -11.07 19.54 9.27
C THR A 350 -11.15 21.04 9.38
N ASP A 351 -10.64 21.59 10.48
CA ASP A 351 -10.50 23.03 10.65
C ASP A 351 -9.07 23.44 10.27
N LEU A 352 -8.93 24.25 9.21
CA LEU A 352 -7.65 24.78 8.75
C LEU A 352 -7.55 26.28 9.08
N PRO A 353 -6.35 26.79 9.43
CA PRO A 353 -6.16 28.23 9.64
C PRO A 353 -6.47 29.01 8.35
N ASP A 354 -7.31 30.03 8.46
CA ASP A 354 -7.69 30.91 7.36
C ASP A 354 -7.00 32.28 7.53
N ASN A 355 -5.78 32.35 7.04
CA ASN A 355 -4.98 33.57 7.12
C ASN A 355 -5.59 34.72 6.28
N ALA A 356 -6.45 34.43 5.30
CA ALA A 356 -7.09 35.45 4.48
C ALA A 356 -8.24 36.15 5.24
N ALA A 357 -8.95 35.41 6.11
CA ALA A 357 -9.99 35.95 6.97
C ALA A 357 -9.45 36.65 8.24
N GLY A 358 -8.14 36.59 8.49
CA GLY A 358 -7.46 37.25 9.61
C GLY A 358 -6.86 36.28 10.64
N PRO A 359 -5.99 36.76 11.54
CA PRO A 359 -5.28 35.91 12.49
C PRO A 359 -6.25 35.20 13.45
N GLY A 360 -6.07 33.88 13.60
CA GLY A 360 -6.88 33.04 14.49
C GLY A 360 -8.22 32.60 13.90
N ARG A 361 -8.58 33.03 12.69
CA ARG A 361 -9.74 32.49 11.97
C ARG A 361 -9.41 31.11 11.42
N LYS A 362 -10.42 30.24 11.41
CA LYS A 362 -10.34 28.90 10.84
C LYS A 362 -11.41 28.76 9.76
N LYS A 363 -11.04 28.19 8.63
CA LYS A 363 -11.97 27.74 7.61
C LYS A 363 -12.23 26.26 7.82
N ARG A 364 -13.51 25.90 7.86
CA ARG A 364 -13.95 24.53 8.10
C ARG A 364 -14.18 23.81 6.79
N TYR A 365 -13.66 22.59 6.72
CA TYR A 365 -13.88 21.66 5.63
C TYR A 365 -14.66 20.47 6.16
N VAL A 366 -15.82 20.20 5.57
CA VAL A 366 -16.63 19.02 5.90
C VAL A 366 -16.60 18.09 4.70
N GLN A 367 -15.99 16.92 4.89
CA GLN A 367 -15.97 15.86 3.89
C GLN A 367 -16.94 14.76 4.26
N LEU A 368 -17.92 14.56 3.40
CA LEU A 368 -18.95 13.54 3.49
C LEU A 368 -18.56 12.40 2.56
N PHE A 369 -18.46 11.19 3.10
CA PHE A 369 -18.28 9.97 2.34
C PHE A 369 -19.59 9.21 2.29
N LEU A 370 -20.01 8.80 1.10
CA LEU A 370 -21.23 8.05 0.89
C LEU A 370 -20.95 6.56 0.68
N ASN A 371 -21.87 5.68 1.06
CA ASN A 371 -21.83 4.27 0.70
C ASN A 371 -22.06 4.14 -0.81
N GLN A 372 -21.17 3.43 -1.51
CA GLN A 372 -21.43 2.99 -2.88
C GLN A 372 -22.41 1.81 -2.82
N TRP A 373 -23.49 1.89 -3.61
CA TRP A 373 -24.55 0.88 -3.69
C TRP A 373 -24.25 -0.16 -4.74
#